data_AF-R6Z922-F1
#
_entry.id   AF-R6Z922-F1
#
_cell.length_a   1.000
_cell.length_b   1.000
_cell.length_c   1.000
_cell.angle_alpha   90.00
_cell.angle_beta   90.00
_cell.angle_gamma   90.00
#
_symmetry.space_group_name_H-M   'P 1'
#
loop_
_entity.id
_entity.type
_entity.pdbx_description
1 polymer ?
#
loop_
_entity_poly.entity_id
_entity_poly.type
_entity_poly.pdbx_seq_one_letter_code
_entity_poly.pdbx_strand_id
1 'polypeptide(L)' 'MNRVYRMSRKEYQGLLKVASEQVPFGIYALEKEGYAELRHDRCESITQLKSLSREFKSQGFRVLSNRGQLSAGQ' A
#
# COMPACT_ATOMS: atom_id res chain seq x y z
N MET A 1 -4.34 -7.58 -19.89
CA MET A 1 -4.87 -8.72 -19.09
C MET A 1 -4.96 -8.31 -17.63
N ASN A 2 -6.17 -8.26 -17.05
CA ASN A 2 -6.34 -8.14 -15.61
C ASN A 2 -6.43 -9.54 -15.02
N ARG A 3 -5.36 -10.01 -14.37
CA ARG A 3 -5.35 -11.31 -13.70
C ARG A 3 -5.80 -11.11 -12.25
N VAL A 4 -7.03 -11.55 -11.95
CA VAL A 4 -7.54 -11.62 -10.59
C VAL A 4 -7.18 -12.98 -10.02
N TYR A 5 -6.30 -12.99 -9.02
CA TYR A 5 -5.90 -14.21 -8.34
C TYR A 5 -6.71 -14.39 -7.07
N ARG A 6 -7.24 -15.60 -6.87
CA ARG A 6 -7.87 -15.99 -5.61
C ARG A 6 -6.81 -16.64 -4.73
N MET A 7 -6.70 -16.18 -3.50
CA MET A 7 -5.68 -16.63 -2.56
C MET A 7 -6.23 -16.64 -1.14
N SER A 8 -5.62 -17.45 -0.29
CA SER A 8 -5.95 -17.48 1.13
C SER A 8 -5.48 -16.20 1.82
N ARG A 9 -6.13 -15.83 2.93
CA ARG A 9 -5.72 -14.67 3.74
C ARG A 9 -4.24 -14.74 4.16
N LYS A 10 -3.73 -15.94 4.44
CA LYS A 10 -2.32 -16.19 4.80
C LYS A 10 -1.35 -15.88 3.66
N GLU A 11 -1.69 -16.29 2.44
CA GLU A 11 -0.87 -16.02 1.25
C GLU A 11 -0.85 -14.52 0.95
N TYR A 12 -2.03 -13.88 1.04
CA TYR A 12 -2.14 -12.43 0.91
C TYR A 12 -1.28 -11.67 1.93
N GLN A 13 -1.27 -12.09 3.19
CA GLN A 13 -0.40 -11.49 4.21
C GLN A 13 1.10 -11.63 3.88
N GLY A 14 1.50 -12.79 3.31
CA GLY A 14 2.86 -12.98 2.81
C GLY A 14 3.21 -12.00 1.70
N LEU A 15 2.32 -11.82 0.72
CA LEU A 15 2.51 -10.86 -0.37
C LEU A 15 2.53 -9.41 0.10
N LEU A 16 1.69 -9.05 1.07
CA LEU A 16 1.71 -7.71 1.66
C LEU A 16 3.06 -7.38 2.29
N LYS A 17 3.68 -8.36 2.97
CA LYS A 17 5.00 -8.18 3.56
C LYS A 17 6.04 -7.87 2.48
N VAL A 18 6.08 -8.69 1.42
CA VAL A 18 6.99 -8.48 0.29
C VAL A 18 6.74 -7.13 -0.39
N ALA A 19 5.48 -6.75 -0.63
CA ALA A 19 5.14 -5.46 -1.23
C ALA A 19 5.59 -4.28 -0.35
N SER A 20 5.41 -4.38 0.96
CA SER A 20 5.86 -3.37 1.92
C SER A 20 7.38 -3.22 1.91
N GLU A 21 8.13 -4.32 1.86
CA GLU A 21 9.60 -4.30 1.79
C GLU A 21 10.11 -3.61 0.51
N GLN A 22 9.40 -3.77 -0.61
CA GLN A 22 9.75 -3.16 -1.90
C GLN A 22 9.40 -1.67 -2.01
N VAL A 23 8.53 -1.16 -1.11
CA VAL A 23 8.08 0.24 -1.06
C VAL A 23 8.52 0.85 0.27
N PRO A 24 9.78 1.29 0.41
CA PRO A 24 10.27 1.86 1.68
C PRO A 24 9.51 3.13 2.08
N PHE A 25 9.05 3.91 1.12
CA PHE A 25 8.22 5.10 1.32
C PHE A 25 7.18 5.21 0.20
N GLY A 26 5.89 5.14 0.54
CA GLY A 26 4.80 5.17 -0.43
C GLY A 26 3.71 4.13 -0.18
N ILE A 27 2.88 3.83 -1.18
CA ILE A 27 1.72 2.93 -1.07
C ILE A 27 2.08 1.56 -1.65
N TYR A 28 1.88 0.50 -0.85
CA TYR A 28 2.18 -0.87 -1.25
C TYR A 28 0.95 -1.75 -1.45
N ALA A 29 -0.22 -1.35 -0.93
CA ALA A 29 -1.47 -2.04 -1.23
C ALA A 29 -2.70 -1.15 -1.03
N LEU A 30 -3.77 -1.49 -1.75
CA LEU A 30 -5.12 -0.94 -1.59
C LEU A 30 -6.10 -2.09 -1.35
N GLU A 31 -6.98 -1.96 -0.36
CA GLU A 31 -8.01 -2.96 -0.06
C GLU A 31 -9.41 -2.36 -0.24
N LYS A 32 -10.33 -3.12 -0.86
CA LYS A 32 -11.74 -2.74 -0.95
C LYS A 32 -12.61 -3.99 -1.09
N GLU A 33 -13.60 -4.15 -0.22
CA GLU A 33 -14.67 -5.16 -0.36
C GLU A 33 -14.20 -6.59 -0.64
N GLY A 34 -13.09 -7.01 -0.02
CA GLY A 34 -12.51 -8.35 -0.19
C GLY A 34 -11.57 -8.51 -1.39
N TYR A 35 -11.37 -7.44 -2.15
CA TYR A 35 -10.30 -7.32 -3.14
C TYR A 35 -9.11 -6.57 -2.56
N ALA A 36 -7.91 -6.94 -3.01
CA ALA A 36 -6.68 -6.26 -2.70
C ALA A 36 -5.85 -6.05 -3.96
N GLU A 37 -5.32 -4.85 -4.10
CA GLU A 37 -4.45 -4.43 -5.20
C GLU A 37 -3.06 -4.14 -4.64
N LEU A 38 -2.07 -4.96 -5.00
CA LEU A 38 -0.68 -4.71 -4.65
C LEU A 38 -0.13 -3.62 -5.56
N ARG A 39 0.56 -2.65 -4.96
CA ARG A 39 1.05 -1.43 -5.61
C ARG A 39 2.55 -1.28 -5.38
N HIS A 40 3.23 -0.55 -6.27
CA HIS A 40 4.65 -0.16 -6.10
C HIS A 40 4.81 1.36 -6.17
N ASP A 41 3.89 2.10 -5.54
CA ASP A 41 3.97 3.56 -5.56
C ASP A 41 5.04 4.02 -4.60
N ARG A 42 6.14 4.52 -5.14
CA ARG A 42 7.11 5.26 -4.36
C ARG A 42 6.70 6.72 -4.31
N CYS A 43 6.69 7.27 -3.11
CA CYS A 43 6.51 8.70 -2.91
C CYS A 43 7.87 9.34 -2.57
N GLU A 44 8.02 10.61 -2.89
CA GLU A 44 9.22 11.39 -2.61
C GLU A 44 9.03 12.29 -1.39
N SER A 45 7.77 12.49 -0.96
CA SER A 45 7.44 13.35 0.17
C SER A 45 6.18 12.93 0.93
N ILE A 46 6.09 13.35 2.20
CA ILE A 46 4.91 13.09 3.05
C ILE A 46 3.66 13.75 2.46
N THR A 47 3.81 14.92 1.83
CA THR A 47 2.68 15.62 1.20
C THR A 47 2.13 14.83 0.02
N GLN A 48 3.00 14.28 -0.83
CA GLN A 48 2.58 13.40 -1.92
C GLN A 48 1.89 12.14 -1.40
N LEU A 49 2.47 11.47 -0.40
CA LEU A 49 1.87 10.30 0.22
C LEU A 49 0.49 10.61 0.82
N LYS A 50 0.34 11.75 1.50
CA LYS A 50 -0.95 12.18 2.07
C LYS A 50 -1.98 12.48 0.99
N SER A 51 -1.58 13.15 -0.09
CA SER A 51 -2.47 13.48 -1.20
C SER A 51 -2.99 12.21 -1.86
N LEU A 52 -2.08 11.31 -2.24
CA LEU A 52 -2.41 10.03 -2.89
C LEU A 52 -3.25 9.13 -1.97
N SER A 53 -2.91 9.08 -0.68
CA SER A 53 -3.70 8.33 0.31
C SER A 53 -5.12 8.88 0.46
N ARG A 54 -5.31 10.20 0.36
CA ARG A 54 -6.64 10.83 0.45
C ARG A 54 -7.48 10.53 -0.79
N GLU A 55 -6.87 10.57 -1.98
CA GLU A 55 -7.54 10.25 -3.24
C GLU A 55 -8.11 8.83 -3.21
N PHE A 56 -7.30 7.83 -2.86
CA PHE A 56 -7.77 6.45 -2.77
C PHE A 56 -8.81 6.23 -1.67
N LYS A 57 -8.64 6.88 -0.51
CA LYS A 57 -9.66 6.83 0.55
C LYS A 57 -10.99 7.44 0.10
N SER A 58 -10.97 8.52 -0.68
CA SER A 58 -12.18 9.13 -1.26
C SER A 58 -12.91 8.18 -2.20
N GLN A 59 -12.21 7.24 -2.83
CA GLN A 59 -12.79 6.20 -3.69
C GLN A 59 -13.25 4.94 -2.92
N GLY A 60 -13.14 4.97 -1.59
CA GLY A 60 -13.56 3.89 -0.69
C GLY A 60 -12.49 2.81 -0.47
N PHE A 61 -11.24 3.05 -0.86
CA PHE A 61 -10.15 2.10 -0.58
C PHE A 61 -9.56 2.31 0.81
N ARG A 62 -9.20 1.21 1.46
CA ARG A 62 -8.27 1.21 2.57
C ARG A 62 -6.84 1.20 2.01
N VAL A 63 -6.06 2.19 2.43
CA VAL A 63 -4.71 2.43 1.89
C VAL A 63 -3.67 1.90 2.87
N LEU A 64 -2.79 1.02 2.38
CA LEU A 64 -1.63 0.51 3.10
C LEU A 64 -0.37 1.18 2.56
N SER A 65 0.35 1.88 3.43
CA SER A 65 1.49 2.70 3.04
C SER A 65 2.58 2.72 4.09
N ASN A 66 3.81 2.91 3.63
CA ASN A 66 4.99 3.15 4.44
C ASN A 66 5.31 4.64 4.43
N ARG A 67 5.58 5.20 5.62
CA ARG A 67 5.95 6.62 5.78
C ARG A 67 7.48 6.83 5.80
N GLY A 68 8.25 5.82 5.38
CA GLY A 68 9.69 5.74 5.59
C GLY A 68 10.04 5.66 7.06
N GLN A 69 11.28 5.26 7.36
CA GLN A 69 11.89 5.60 8.63
C GLN A 69 12.03 7.13 8.66
N LEU A 70 11.01 7.83 9.13
CA LEU A 70 11.26 9.01 9.95
C LEU A 70 12.06 8.45 11.11
N SER A 71 13.38 8.56 11.04
CA SER A 71 14.24 8.47 12.20
C SER A 71 13.62 9.40 13.24
N ALA A 72 12.88 8.81 14.19
CA ALA A 72 12.54 9.47 15.42
C ALA A 72 13.89 9.78 16.04
N GLY A 73 14.32 11.04 15.89
CA GLY A 73 15.52 11.54 16.55
C GLY A 73 15.41 11.26 18.04
N GLN A 74 16.47 10.69 18.59
CA GLN A 74 16.74 10.65 20.02
C GLN A 74 16.73 12.06 20.61
#